data_AF-A0A348Z086-F1
#
_entry.id   AF-A0A348Z086-F1
#
_cell.length_a   1.000
_cell.length_b   1.000
_cell.length_c   1.000
_cell.angle_alpha   90.00
_cell.angle_beta   90.00
_cell.angle_gamma   90.00
#
_symmetry.space_group_name_H-M   'P 1'
#
loop_
_entity.id
_entity.type
_entity.pdbx_description
1 polymer ?
#
loop_
_entity_poly.entity_id
_entity_poly.type
_entity_poly.pdbx_seq_one_letter_code
_entity_poly.pdbx_strand_id
1 'polypeptide(L)'
;MENCINDYFIKNDEAYEREEFQDIYVVEGKCIYEVIRVIDGAPLFLDEHLARLENSLKLEKKEELISMDKIKEYIGKLITLNRVENGNLKLVINKDN
;
A
#
# COMPACT_ATOMS: atom_id res chain seq x y z
N MET A 1 -2.80 11.45 -12.86
CA MET A 1 -3.44 10.36 -12.09
C MET A 1 -3.09 10.64 -10.65
N GLU A 2 -4.06 10.95 -9.81
CA GLU A 2 -3.81 11.41 -8.44
C GLU A 2 -3.45 10.21 -7.54
N ASN A 3 -2.39 10.34 -6.73
CA ASN A 3 -1.85 9.22 -5.95
C ASN A 3 -2.60 8.99 -4.62
N CYS A 4 -3.28 10.00 -4.09
CA CYS A 4 -4.10 9.92 -2.87
C CYS A 4 -5.40 10.70 -3.09
N ILE A 5 -6.53 10.00 -3.09
CA ILE A 5 -7.86 10.58 -3.40
C ILE A 5 -8.82 10.57 -2.21
N ASN A 6 -8.60 9.68 -1.24
CA ASN A 6 -9.41 9.56 -0.04
C ASN A 6 -8.79 10.35 1.12
N ASP A 7 -9.52 10.46 2.22
CA ASP A 7 -9.20 11.33 3.37
C ASP A 7 -7.92 10.94 4.11
N TYR A 8 -7.51 9.67 4.05
CA TYR A 8 -6.35 9.17 4.79
C TYR A 8 -5.43 8.27 3.96
N PHE A 9 -4.15 8.28 4.31
CA PHE A 9 -3.15 7.30 3.87
C PHE A 9 -2.39 6.72 5.07
N ILE A 10 -1.71 5.59 4.86
CA ILE A 10 -0.82 5.00 5.86
C ILE A 10 0.62 5.11 5.37
N LYS A 11 1.52 5.58 6.23
CA LYS A 11 2.97 5.63 6.00
C LYS A 11 3.69 5.22 7.28
N ASN A 12 4.66 4.30 7.17
CA ASN A 12 5.51 3.84 8.28
C ASN A 12 4.70 3.58 9.57
N ASP A 13 3.66 2.76 9.45
CA ASP A 13 2.77 2.29 10.54
C ASP A 13 1.71 3.29 11.03
N GLU A 14 1.84 4.57 10.67
CA GLU A 14 0.95 5.64 11.08
C GLU A 14 -0.03 6.05 9.97
N ALA A 15 -1.19 6.58 10.39
CA ALA A 15 -2.20 7.10 9.48
C ALA A 15 -2.15 8.63 9.49
N TYR A 16 -2.21 9.23 8.31
CA TYR A 16 -2.11 10.67 8.09
C TYR A 16 -3.28 11.16 7.24
N GLU A 17 -3.62 12.43 7.39
CA GLU A 17 -4.64 13.07 6.55
C GLU A 17 -4.10 13.30 5.14
N ARG A 18 -4.97 13.30 4.13
CA ARG A 18 -4.61 13.49 2.72
C ARG A 18 -3.80 14.76 2.50
N GLU A 19 -4.09 15.81 3.26
CA GLU A 19 -3.42 17.10 3.22
C GLU A 19 -1.92 16.99 3.52
N GLU A 20 -1.50 15.96 4.25
CA GLU A 20 -0.10 15.65 4.56
C GLU A 20 0.57 14.81 3.46
N PHE A 21 -0.17 14.35 2.46
CA PHE A 21 0.35 13.51 1.40
C PHE A 21 1.30 14.29 0.48
N GLN A 22 2.44 13.69 0.18
CA GLN A 22 3.44 14.25 -0.73
C GLN A 22 3.76 13.24 -1.84
N ASP A 23 3.75 13.68 -3.10
CA ASP A 23 4.03 12.79 -4.25
C ASP A 23 5.41 12.12 -4.18
N ILE A 24 6.36 12.70 -3.42
CA ILE A 24 7.69 12.11 -3.21
C ILE A 24 7.62 10.71 -2.58
N TYR A 25 6.56 10.39 -1.82
CA TYR A 25 6.36 9.06 -1.23
C TYR A 25 6.15 7.96 -2.28
N VAL A 26 5.83 8.34 -3.52
CA VAL A 26 5.42 7.43 -4.60
C VAL A 26 6.34 7.49 -5.82
N VAL A 27 7.13 8.56 -5.97
CA VAL A 27 7.86 8.87 -7.21
C VAL A 27 9.38 8.74 -7.06
N GLU A 28 9.91 8.74 -5.84
CA GLU A 28 11.35 8.78 -5.63
C GLU A 28 12.01 7.38 -5.68
N GLY A 29 12.98 7.23 -6.58
CA GLY A 29 13.89 6.08 -6.62
C GLY A 29 13.30 4.76 -7.10
N LYS A 30 14.00 3.67 -6.79
CA LYS A 30 13.57 2.30 -7.13
C LYS A 30 12.58 1.80 -6.08
N CYS A 31 11.30 1.77 -6.45
CA CYS A 31 10.23 1.26 -5.60
C CYS A 31 9.67 -0.08 -6.12
N ILE A 32 9.14 -0.87 -5.19
CA ILE A 32 8.26 -2.01 -5.48
C ILE A 32 6.86 -1.55 -5.12
N TYR A 33 5.88 -1.79 -5.99
CA TYR A 33 4.51 -1.35 -5.74
C TYR A 33 3.49 -2.40 -6.17
N GLU A 34 2.31 -2.30 -5.56
CA GLU A 34 1.12 -3.07 -5.91
C GLU A 34 -0.07 -2.13 -6.06
N VAL A 35 -0.96 -2.46 -6.99
CA VAL A 35 -2.27 -1.79 -7.14
C VAL A 35 -3.33 -2.86 -6.99
N ILE A 36 -4.07 -2.81 -5.89
CA ILE A 36 -5.04 -3.82 -5.48
C ILE A 36 -6.43 -3.22 -5.61
N ARG A 37 -7.32 -3.90 -6.32
CA ARG A 37 -8.71 -3.45 -6.45
C ARG A 37 -9.49 -3.78 -5.18
N VAL A 38 -10.32 -2.86 -4.72
CA VAL A 38 -11.30 -3.08 -3.64
C VAL A 38 -12.70 -3.11 -4.26
N ILE A 39 -13.48 -4.13 -3.90
CA ILE A 39 -14.88 -4.32 -4.31
C ILE A 39 -15.68 -4.70 -3.07
N ASP A 40 -16.78 -3.98 -2.82
CA ASP A 40 -17.66 -4.14 -1.65
C ASP A 40 -16.88 -4.25 -0.33
N GLY A 41 -15.89 -3.36 -0.16
CA GLY A 41 -15.05 -3.30 1.04
C GLY A 41 -13.96 -4.38 1.14
N ALA A 42 -13.83 -5.27 0.15
CA ALA A 42 -12.85 -6.36 0.16
C ALA A 42 -11.77 -6.19 -0.91
N PRO A 43 -10.47 -6.36 -0.57
CA PRO A 43 -9.40 -6.38 -1.56
C PRO A 43 -9.46 -7.66 -2.40
N LEU A 44 -9.48 -7.51 -3.72
CA LEU A 44 -9.56 -8.61 -4.67
C LEU A 44 -8.18 -9.25 -4.88
N PHE A 45 -8.11 -10.59 -4.85
CA PHE A 45 -6.89 -11.38 -5.05
C PHE A 45 -5.72 -10.97 -4.13
N LEU A 46 -6.04 -10.63 -2.87
CA LEU A 46 -5.05 -10.11 -1.93
C LEU A 46 -3.85 -11.05 -1.74
N ASP A 47 -4.09 -12.35 -1.60
CA ASP A 47 -3.02 -13.33 -1.39
C ASP A 47 -2.09 -13.44 -2.60
N GLU A 48 -2.63 -13.35 -3.83
CA GLU A 48 -1.84 -13.35 -5.07
C GLU A 48 -1.02 -12.07 -5.22
N HIS A 49 -1.59 -10.92 -4.86
CA HIS A 49 -0.87 -9.65 -4.81
C HIS A 49 0.28 -9.70 -3.80
N LEU A 50 0.07 -10.27 -2.62
CA LEU A 50 1.11 -10.38 -1.59
C LEU A 50 2.18 -11.40 -1.97
N ALA A 51 1.82 -12.52 -2.59
CA ALA A 51 2.81 -13.48 -3.10
C ALA A 51 3.72 -12.83 -4.17
N ARG A 52 3.15 -12.01 -5.06
CA ARG A 52 3.93 -11.26 -6.06
C ARG A 52 4.83 -10.20 -5.42
N LEU A 53 4.33 -9.49 -4.41
CA LEU A 53 5.09 -8.52 -3.65
C LEU A 53 6.26 -9.17 -2.93
N GLU A 54 6.02 -10.27 -2.22
CA GLU A 54 7.05 -11.02 -1.50
C GLU A 54 8.14 -11.52 -2.46
N ASN A 55 7.75 -12.04 -3.63
CA ASN A 55 8.70 -12.44 -4.67
C ASN A 55 9.55 -11.26 -5.16
N SER A 56 8.94 -10.09 -5.34
CA SER A 56 9.64 -8.87 -5.76
C SER A 56 10.63 -8.40 -4.69
N LEU A 57 10.25 -8.47 -3.40
CA LEU A 57 11.14 -8.15 -2.28
C LEU A 57 12.33 -9.11 -2.20
N LYS A 58 12.11 -10.42 -2.37
CA LYS A 58 13.17 -11.44 -2.40
C LYS A 58 14.16 -11.20 -3.54
N LEU A 59 13.68 -10.86 -4.74
CA LEU A 59 14.55 -10.54 -5.88
C LEU A 59 15.46 -9.34 -5.60
N GLU A 60 14.99 -8.39 -4.80
CA GLU A 60 15.73 -7.19 -4.40
C GLU A 60 16.52 -7.36 -3.09
N LYS A 61 16.48 -8.56 -2.47
CA LYS A 61 17.09 -8.87 -1.16
C LYS A 61 16.59 -7.93 -0.04
N LYS A 62 15.28 -7.70 -0.02
CA LYS A 62 14.55 -6.76 0.84
C LYS A 62 13.41 -7.42 1.63
N GLU A 63 13.37 -8.75 1.69
CA GLU A 63 12.33 -9.54 2.35
C GLU A 63 12.18 -9.24 3.86
N GLU A 64 13.21 -8.69 4.50
CA GLU A 64 13.21 -8.30 5.92
C GLU A 64 12.58 -6.91 6.19
N LEU A 65 12.24 -6.12 5.16
CA LEU A 65 11.73 -4.75 5.36
C LEU A 65 10.36 -4.72 6.03
N ILE A 66 9.48 -5.66 5.69
CA ILE A 66 8.11 -5.71 6.19
C ILE A 66 7.52 -7.11 5.93
N SER A 67 6.74 -7.62 6.89
CA SER A 67 6.05 -8.91 6.72
C SER A 67 4.74 -8.75 5.95
N MET A 68 4.35 -9.80 5.20
CA MET A 68 3.09 -9.79 4.45
C MET A 68 1.88 -9.67 5.36
N ASP A 69 1.93 -10.22 6.57
CA ASP A 69 0.86 -10.07 7.57
C ASP A 69 0.69 -8.62 8.02
N LYS A 70 1.79 -7.87 8.15
CA LYS A 70 1.76 -6.45 8.50
C LYS A 70 1.16 -5.61 7.37
N ILE A 71 1.46 -5.95 6.12
CA ILE A 71 0.82 -5.34 4.96
C ILE A 71 -0.68 -5.64 4.92
N LYS A 72 -1.11 -6.88 5.22
CA LYS A 72 -2.53 -7.25 5.33
C LYS A 72 -3.25 -6.39 6.37
N GLU A 73 -2.64 -6.21 7.55
CA GLU A 73 -3.15 -5.34 8.61
C GLU A 73 -3.36 -3.90 8.12
N TYR A 74 -2.36 -3.33 7.42
CA TYR A 74 -2.46 -1.96 6.89
C TYR A 74 -3.49 -1.78 5.80
N ILE A 75 -3.63 -2.76 4.90
CA ILE A 75 -4.68 -2.74 3.90
C ILE A 75 -6.06 -2.72 4.57
N GLY A 76 -6.30 -3.60 5.55
CA GLY A 76 -7.55 -3.63 6.30
C GLY A 76 -7.82 -2.33 7.06
N LYS A 77 -6.80 -1.79 7.73
CA LYS A 77 -6.88 -0.50 8.44
C LYS A 77 -7.22 0.64 7.50
N LEU A 78 -6.56 0.73 6.34
CA LEU A 78 -6.78 1.81 5.36
C LEU A 78 -8.17 1.77 4.75
N ILE A 79 -8.66 0.58 4.37
CA ILE A 79 -10.02 0.38 3.84
C ILE A 79 -11.06 0.81 4.87
N THR A 80 -10.87 0.39 6.13
CA THR A 80 -11.78 0.73 7.24
C THR A 80 -11.78 2.24 7.52
N LEU A 81 -10.59 2.84 7.60
CA LEU A 81 -10.39 4.25 7.92
C LEU A 81 -11.06 5.16 6.88
N ASN A 82 -10.92 4.82 5.60
CA ASN A 82 -11.49 5.58 4.49
C ASN A 82 -12.90 5.12 4.07
N ARG A 83 -13.47 4.09 4.73
CA ARG A 83 -14.78 3.50 4.38
C ARG A 83 -14.90 3.17 2.88
N VAL A 84 -13.85 2.57 2.32
CA VAL A 84 -13.77 2.29 0.88
C VAL A 84 -14.66 1.11 0.52
N GLU A 85 -15.75 1.39 -0.18
CA GLU A 85 -16.57 0.33 -0.80
C GLU A 85 -15.94 -0.18 -2.10
N ASN A 86 -15.55 0.74 -2.99
CA ASN A 86 -15.03 0.40 -4.31
C ASN A 86 -13.88 1.33 -4.69
N GLY A 87 -12.80 0.79 -5.25
CA GLY A 87 -11.67 1.61 -5.68
C GLY A 87 -10.39 0.83 -5.95
N ASN A 88 -9.27 1.55 -6.02
CA ASN A 88 -7.94 0.97 -6.09
C ASN A 88 -7.12 1.44 -4.89
N LEU A 89 -6.43 0.50 -4.26
CA LEU A 89 -5.43 0.75 -3.23
C LEU A 89 -4.05 0.64 -3.86
N LYS A 90 -3.22 1.65 -3.66
CA LYS A 90 -1.81 1.64 -4.10
C LYS A 90 -0.93 1.41 -2.89
N LEU A 91 -0.13 0.36 -2.92
CA LEU A 91 0.91 0.06 -1.94
C LEU A 91 2.26 0.33 -2.56
N VAL A 92 3.14 1.05 -1.86
CA VAL A 92 4.50 1.36 -2.32
C VAL A 92 5.48 1.04 -1.22
N ILE A 93 6.54 0.32 -1.57
CA ILE A 93 7.71 0.06 -0.72
C ILE A 93 8.91 0.68 -1.42
N ASN A 94 9.52 1.66 -0.77
CA ASN A 94 10.79 2.27 -1.19
C ASN A 94 11.80 2.14 -0.03
N LYS A 95 13.07 2.48 -0.28
CA LYS A 95 14.14 2.39 0.75
C LYS A 95 14.38 3.73 1.46
N ASP A 96 13.84 4.81 0.91
CA ASP A 96 14.34 6.17 1.14
C ASP A 96 13.32 7.07 1.87
N ASN A 97 12.10 6.61 2.16
CA ASN A 97 11.01 7.40 2.79
C ASN A 97 10.01 6.59 3.63
#